data_AF-A0A964HFN8-F1
#
_entry.id   AF-A0A964HFN8-F1
#
_cell.length_a   1.000
_cell.length_b   1.000
_cell.length_c   1.000
_cell.angle_alpha   90.00
_cell.angle_beta   90.00
_cell.angle_gamma   90.00
#
_symmetry.space_group_name_H-M   'P 1'
#
loop_
_entity.id
_entity.type
_entity.pdbx_description
1 polymer ?
#
loop_
_entity_poly.entity_id
_entity_poly.type
_entity_poly.pdbx_seq_one_letter_code
_entity_poly.pdbx_strand_id
1 'polypeptide(L)'
;MSFNISGGFDPDTNLKLHFAVLFLAGLNAFYGIGIARLLSLPAIAWVLARWVFMILSWLKHRAYENALGEWSGRYFEHAGQQVRIYWDDTETWIACADVFRALGRSPDAIERKKIATRVGAGHFKDDGGLETACFSSQGVMKYLASLKEEETRALRRWLERQVFPVIERHRESDHDTYRRHKLDTGGGDISDTND
;
A
#
# COMPACT_ATOMS: atom_id res chain seq x y z
N MET A 1 33.44 -34.51 20.34
CA MET A 1 33.43 -33.25 21.13
C MET A 1 33.02 -32.15 20.17
N SER A 2 31.72 -31.90 20.07
CA SER A 2 31.14 -31.06 19.02
C SER A 2 30.84 -29.69 19.63
N PHE A 3 31.54 -28.65 19.17
CA PHE A 3 31.27 -27.28 19.58
C PHE A 3 29.96 -26.80 18.94
N ASN A 4 28.95 -26.58 19.77
CA ASN A 4 27.66 -26.04 19.36
C ASN A 4 27.78 -24.51 19.31
N ILE A 5 27.95 -23.94 18.11
CA ILE A 5 27.95 -22.49 17.89
C ILE A 5 26.51 -22.06 17.57
N SER A 6 25.63 -22.18 18.56
CA SER A 6 24.34 -21.49 18.56
C SER A 6 24.50 -20.17 19.33
N GLY A 7 25.38 -19.31 18.82
CA GLY A 7 25.41 -17.90 19.21
C GLY A 7 24.17 -17.23 18.64
N GLY A 8 23.08 -17.26 19.42
CA GLY A 8 21.85 -16.55 19.11
C GLY A 8 22.16 -15.09 18.79
N PHE A 9 21.85 -14.68 17.56
CA PHE A 9 21.97 -13.30 17.12
C PHE A 9 20.81 -12.52 17.75
N ASP A 10 20.93 -12.21 19.04
CA ASP A 10 19.95 -11.38 19.73
C ASP A 10 20.03 -9.95 19.16
N PRO A 11 19.00 -9.44 18.47
CA PRO A 11 19.03 -8.12 17.85
C PRO A 11 19.26 -7.01 18.87
N ASP A 12 18.83 -7.24 20.12
CA ASP A 12 19.00 -6.32 21.24
C ASP A 12 20.46 -6.19 21.70
N THR A 13 21.24 -7.26 21.64
CA THR A 13 22.67 -7.24 22.01
C THR A 13 23.48 -6.45 20.98
N ASN A 14 23.08 -6.54 19.71
CA ASN A 14 23.71 -5.80 18.62
C ASN A 14 23.41 -4.29 18.73
N LEU A 15 22.17 -3.93 19.05
CA LEU A 15 21.77 -2.54 19.23
C LEU A 15 22.49 -1.89 20.43
N LYS A 16 22.57 -2.59 21.57
CA LYS A 16 23.30 -2.11 22.76
C LYS A 16 24.79 -1.89 22.48
N LEU A 17 25.42 -2.79 21.72
CA LEU A 17 26.83 -2.65 21.31
C LEU A 17 27.05 -1.40 20.44
N HIS A 18 26.14 -1.12 19.50
CA HIS A 18 26.23 0.07 18.64
C HIS A 18 26.11 1.38 19.44
N PHE A 19 25.20 1.42 20.42
CA PHE A 19 25.09 2.58 21.32
C PHE A 19 26.34 2.75 22.19
N ALA A 20 26.91 1.67 22.71
CA ALA A 20 28.15 1.72 23.49
C ALA A 20 29.33 2.24 22.65
N VAL A 21 29.47 1.78 21.40
CA VAL A 21 30.52 2.23 20.47
C VAL A 21 30.32 3.69 20.06
N LEU A 22 29.09 4.12 19.76
CA LEU A 22 28.77 5.52 19.45
C LEU A 22 29.03 6.45 20.65
N PHE A 23 28.70 6.00 21.86
CA PHE A 23 28.93 6.76 23.08
C PHE A 23 30.42 6.91 23.38
N LEU A 24 31.20 5.82 23.29
CA LEU A 24 32.66 5.85 23.43
C LEU A 24 33.33 6.70 22.35
N ALA A 25 32.90 6.59 21.10
CA ALA A 25 33.44 7.38 19.99
C ALA A 25 33.07 8.86 20.13
N GLY A 26 31.85 9.19 20.58
CA GLY A 26 31.41 10.54 20.88
C GLY A 26 32.18 11.17 22.04
N LEU A 27 32.39 10.43 23.13
CA LEU A 27 33.25 10.85 24.24
C LEU A 27 34.69 11.11 23.77
N ASN A 28 35.26 10.22 22.97
CA ASN A 28 36.62 10.36 22.46
C ASN A 28 36.74 11.52 21.45
N ALA A 29 35.71 11.78 20.65
CA ALA A 29 35.63 12.95 19.78
C ALA A 29 35.47 14.26 20.55
N PHE A 30 34.72 14.27 21.66
CA PHE A 30 34.46 15.49 22.45
C PHE A 30 35.63 15.83 23.38
N TYR A 31 36.22 14.84 24.05
CA TYR A 31 37.27 15.03 25.06
C TYR A 31 38.69 14.69 24.58
N GLY A 32 38.86 14.07 23.41
CA GLY A 32 40.17 13.71 22.87
C GLY A 32 40.97 14.92 22.35
N ILE A 33 42.29 14.90 22.58
CA ILE A 33 43.24 15.90 22.04
C ILE A 33 44.06 15.24 20.92
N GLY A 34 44.22 15.91 19.77
CA GLY A 34 45.12 15.47 18.70
C GLY A 34 44.61 14.29 17.85
N ILE A 35 45.51 13.34 17.55
CA ILE A 35 45.34 12.25 16.57
C ILE A 35 44.16 11.32 16.91
N ALA A 36 43.80 11.19 18.20
CA ALA A 36 42.68 10.37 18.65
C ALA A 36 41.31 10.85 18.11
N ARG A 37 41.14 12.16 17.85
CA ARG A 37 39.94 12.70 17.20
C ARG A 37 39.83 12.32 15.73
N LEU A 38 40.97 12.24 15.03
CA LEU A 38 40.99 11.88 13.61
C LEU A 38 40.70 10.39 13.40
N LEU A 39 41.11 9.53 14.34
CA LEU A 39 40.86 8.09 14.29
C LEU A 39 39.42 7.69 14.64
N SER A 40 38.66 8.51 15.37
CA SER A 40 37.27 8.21 15.71
C SER A 40 36.27 8.59 14.62
N LEU A 41 36.63 9.52 13.72
CA LEU A 41 35.78 9.95 12.61
C LEU A 41 35.39 8.82 11.65
N PRO A 42 36.29 7.93 11.18
CA PRO A 42 35.93 6.81 10.32
C PRO A 42 34.95 5.83 10.99
N ALA A 43 35.11 5.59 12.29
CA ALA A 43 34.23 4.68 13.03
C ALA A 43 32.81 5.26 13.17
N ILE A 44 32.70 6.55 13.49
CA ILE A 44 31.41 7.24 13.56
C ILE A 44 30.76 7.30 12.17
N ALA A 45 31.54 7.63 11.13
CA ALA A 45 31.07 7.67 9.75
C ALA A 45 30.55 6.31 9.28
N TRP A 46 31.23 5.20 9.63
CA TRP A 46 30.81 3.85 9.28
C TRP A 46 29.49 3.46 9.94
N VAL A 47 29.33 3.75 11.24
CA VAL A 47 28.08 3.48 11.95
C VAL A 47 26.94 4.32 11.37
N LEU A 48 27.15 5.63 11.18
CA LEU A 48 26.14 6.50 10.58
C LEU A 48 25.75 6.06 9.17
N ALA A 49 26.72 5.66 8.34
CA ALA A 49 26.45 5.15 6.99
C ALA A 49 25.51 3.95 7.03
N ARG A 50 25.70 3.01 7.98
CA ARG A 50 24.82 1.84 8.12
C ARG A 50 23.38 2.23 8.47
N TRP A 51 23.19 3.17 9.39
CA TRP A 51 21.86 3.70 9.73
C TRP A 51 21.21 4.43 8.55
N VAL A 52 21.98 5.25 7.82
CA VAL A 52 21.52 5.93 6.60
C VAL A 52 21.09 4.91 5.55
N PHE A 53 21.86 3.85 5.31
CA PHE A 53 21.48 2.78 4.38
C PHE A 53 20.20 2.05 4.81
N MET A 54 20.02 1.76 6.11
CA MET A 54 18.78 1.16 6.62
C MET A 54 17.58 2.08 6.44
N ILE A 55 17.73 3.37 6.75
CA ILE A 55 16.66 4.35 6.57
C ILE A 55 16.33 4.49 5.09
N LEU A 56 17.32 4.61 4.20
CA LEU A 56 17.08 4.70 2.75
C LEU A 56 16.45 3.44 2.18
N SER A 57 16.84 2.24 2.63
CA SER A 57 16.25 0.99 2.15
C SER A 57 14.81 0.85 2.63
N TRP A 58 14.52 1.21 3.88
CA TRP A 58 13.15 1.31 4.38
C TRP A 58 12.33 2.36 3.62
N LEU A 59 12.90 3.55 3.36
CA LEU A 59 12.25 4.61 2.59
C LEU A 59 12.01 4.19 1.14
N LYS A 60 12.97 3.50 0.52
CA LYS A 60 12.84 2.93 -0.82
C LYS A 60 11.78 1.85 -0.85
N HIS A 61 11.72 0.98 0.16
CA HIS A 61 10.68 -0.04 0.25
C HIS A 61 9.30 0.58 0.38
N ARG A 62 9.14 1.60 1.26
CA ARG A 62 7.89 2.36 1.38
C ARG A 62 7.53 3.15 0.12
N ALA A 63 8.51 3.78 -0.53
CA ALA A 63 8.29 4.51 -1.77
C ALA A 63 7.95 3.56 -2.92
N TYR A 64 8.55 2.37 -2.94
CA TYR A 64 8.25 1.30 -3.89
C TYR A 64 6.86 0.72 -3.63
N GLU A 65 6.47 0.44 -2.38
CA GLU A 65 5.12 0.00 -2.01
C GLU A 65 4.07 1.07 -2.30
N ASN A 66 4.35 2.34 -2.05
CA ASN A 66 3.42 3.42 -2.38
C ASN A 66 3.34 3.63 -3.89
N ALA A 67 4.47 3.73 -4.60
CA ALA A 67 4.47 4.01 -6.04
C ALA A 67 4.03 2.81 -6.89
N LEU A 68 4.35 1.57 -6.50
CA LEU A 68 3.87 0.37 -7.20
C LEU A 68 2.53 -0.11 -6.68
N GLY A 69 2.17 0.07 -5.41
CA GLY A 69 0.80 -0.15 -4.96
C GLY A 69 -0.19 0.77 -5.68
N GLU A 70 0.29 1.94 -6.11
CA GLU A 70 -0.43 2.88 -6.96
C GLU A 70 -0.27 2.59 -8.46
N TRP A 71 0.44 1.55 -8.92
CA TRP A 71 0.67 1.20 -10.34
C TRP A 71 0.34 -0.26 -10.72
N SER A 72 0.54 -1.23 -9.82
CA SER A 72 0.35 -2.66 -10.10
C SER A 72 -1.11 -3.07 -9.88
N GLY A 73 -1.90 -3.02 -10.95
CA GLY A 73 -3.24 -3.65 -11.01
C GLY A 73 -4.43 -2.71 -10.88
N ARG A 74 -4.20 -1.41 -10.65
CA ARG A 74 -5.27 -0.41 -10.44
C ARG A 74 -5.72 0.33 -11.70
N TYR A 75 -5.15 0.04 -12.87
CA TYR A 75 -5.43 0.76 -14.11
C TYR A 75 -5.98 -0.18 -15.16
N PHE A 76 -7.14 0.19 -15.68
CA PHE A 76 -7.74 -0.46 -16.82
C PHE A 76 -7.85 0.56 -17.95
N GLU A 77 -7.52 0.15 -19.18
CA GLU A 77 -7.60 1.02 -20.34
C GLU A 77 -8.95 0.88 -21.04
N HIS A 78 -9.63 2.00 -21.27
CA HIS A 78 -10.84 2.10 -22.08
C HIS A 78 -10.65 3.17 -23.16
N ALA A 79 -10.66 2.76 -24.43
CA ALA A 79 -10.56 3.69 -25.57
C ALA A 79 -9.37 4.68 -25.47
N GLY A 80 -8.20 4.21 -25.05
CA GLY A 80 -7.00 5.04 -24.87
C GLY A 80 -6.98 5.88 -23.58
N GLN A 81 -8.00 5.75 -22.72
CA GLN A 81 -8.09 6.43 -21.43
C GLN A 81 -7.80 5.43 -20.30
N GLN A 82 -6.97 5.85 -19.34
CA GLN A 82 -6.74 5.08 -18.13
C GLN A 82 -7.85 5.33 -17.11
N VAL A 83 -8.36 4.26 -16.52
CA VAL A 83 -9.35 4.29 -15.44
C VAL A 83 -8.74 3.70 -14.18
N ARG A 84 -8.60 4.54 -13.15
CA ARG A 84 -8.11 4.14 -11.83
C ARG A 84 -9.20 3.46 -11.02
N ILE A 85 -8.83 2.35 -10.43
CA ILE A 85 -9.69 1.53 -9.59
C ILE A 85 -8.94 1.20 -8.31
N TYR A 86 -9.55 1.58 -7.21
CA TYR A 86 -9.16 1.25 -5.85
C TYR A 86 -10.10 0.14 -5.38
N TRP A 87 -9.62 -0.80 -4.60
CA TRP A 87 -10.49 -1.75 -3.91
C TRP A 87 -9.97 -1.93 -2.49
N ASP A 88 -10.91 -2.07 -1.56
CA ASP A 88 -10.66 -2.48 -0.19
C ASP A 88 -11.28 -3.87 0.03
N ASP A 89 -11.19 -4.40 1.25
CA ASP A 89 -11.73 -5.73 1.57
C ASP A 89 -13.25 -5.85 1.33
N THR A 90 -13.95 -4.71 1.30
CA THR A 90 -15.41 -4.62 1.28
C THR A 90 -15.98 -4.19 -0.07
N GLU A 91 -15.34 -3.27 -0.78
CA GLU A 91 -15.89 -2.67 -1.99
C GLU A 91 -14.82 -2.20 -2.98
N THR A 92 -15.22 -2.12 -4.25
CA THR A 92 -14.44 -1.57 -5.35
C THR A 92 -14.88 -0.14 -5.63
N TRP A 93 -13.90 0.75 -5.72
CA TRP A 93 -14.01 2.19 -5.91
C TRP A 93 -13.34 2.62 -7.22
N ILE A 94 -14.06 3.28 -8.10
CA ILE A 94 -13.56 3.77 -9.39
C ILE A 94 -13.44 5.30 -9.33
N ALA A 95 -12.31 5.84 -9.77
CA ALA A 95 -12.08 7.28 -9.76
C ALA A 95 -13.12 8.02 -10.62
N CYS A 96 -13.87 8.95 -10.01
CA CYS A 96 -14.90 9.72 -10.69
C CYS A 96 -14.33 10.54 -11.86
N ALA A 97 -13.16 11.13 -11.66
CA ALA A 97 -12.48 11.94 -12.67
C ALA A 97 -12.21 11.15 -13.96
N ASP A 98 -11.83 9.88 -13.83
CA ASP A 98 -11.51 9.04 -14.98
C ASP A 98 -12.78 8.58 -15.71
N VAL A 99 -13.87 8.32 -14.97
CA VAL A 99 -15.19 8.05 -15.55
C VAL A 99 -15.69 9.26 -16.34
N PHE A 100 -15.58 10.48 -15.78
CA PHE A 100 -15.98 11.69 -16.47
C PHE A 100 -15.13 11.94 -17.71
N ARG A 101 -13.81 11.74 -17.62
CA ARG A 101 -12.89 11.82 -18.76
C ARG A 101 -13.23 10.82 -19.86
N ALA A 102 -13.56 9.58 -19.50
CA ALA A 102 -13.98 8.55 -20.45
C ALA A 102 -15.30 8.90 -21.17
N LEU A 103 -16.16 9.70 -20.52
CA LEU A 103 -17.39 10.24 -21.12
C LEU A 103 -17.19 11.61 -21.80
N GLY A 104 -15.96 12.14 -21.85
CA GLY A 104 -15.69 13.49 -22.37
C GLY A 104 -16.33 14.62 -21.57
N ARG A 105 -16.64 14.39 -20.28
CA ARG A 105 -17.31 15.36 -19.39
C ARG A 105 -16.36 15.90 -18.33
N SER A 106 -16.62 17.13 -17.89
CA SER A 106 -15.94 17.76 -16.76
C SER A 106 -16.98 18.43 -15.85
N PRO A 107 -17.70 17.64 -15.02
CA PRO A 107 -18.72 18.17 -14.15
C PRO A 107 -18.10 19.06 -13.07
N ASP A 108 -18.72 20.22 -12.84
CA ASP A 108 -18.29 21.17 -11.81
C ASP A 108 -18.57 20.63 -10.39
N ALA A 109 -18.14 21.36 -9.36
CA ALA A 109 -18.33 20.94 -7.97
C ALA A 109 -19.81 20.79 -7.58
N ILE A 110 -20.71 21.56 -8.18
CA ILE A 110 -22.15 21.54 -7.89
C ILE A 110 -22.78 20.31 -8.54
N GLU A 111 -22.42 20.02 -9.78
CA GLU A 111 -22.86 18.85 -10.54
C GLU A 111 -22.36 17.56 -9.88
N ARG A 112 -21.10 17.53 -9.42
CA ARG A 112 -20.58 16.39 -8.65
C ARG A 112 -21.39 16.15 -7.37
N LYS A 113 -21.75 17.19 -6.62
CA LYS A 113 -22.64 17.05 -5.45
C LYS A 113 -24.01 16.51 -5.83
N LYS A 114 -24.61 16.98 -6.94
CA LYS A 114 -25.90 16.45 -7.44
C LYS A 114 -25.79 14.97 -7.83
N ILE A 115 -24.68 14.58 -8.45
CA ILE A 115 -24.40 13.19 -8.81
C ILE A 115 -24.26 12.35 -7.53
N ALA A 116 -23.50 12.81 -6.55
CA ALA A 116 -23.34 12.14 -5.25
C ALA A 116 -24.69 11.92 -4.55
N THR A 117 -25.55 12.94 -4.51
CA THR A 117 -26.92 12.82 -3.96
C THR A 117 -27.77 11.80 -4.71
N ARG A 118 -27.67 11.76 -6.06
CA ARG A 118 -28.45 10.83 -6.88
C ARG A 118 -27.99 9.37 -6.73
N VAL A 119 -26.69 9.18 -6.65
CA VAL A 119 -26.07 7.85 -6.54
C VAL A 119 -26.21 7.29 -5.12
N GLY A 120 -26.19 8.18 -4.11
CA GLY A 120 -26.36 7.87 -2.70
C GLY A 120 -25.02 7.87 -1.94
N ALA A 121 -25.06 8.25 -0.66
CA ALA A 121 -23.87 8.45 0.17
C ALA A 121 -23.02 7.18 0.39
N GLY A 122 -23.62 5.99 0.27
CA GLY A 122 -22.89 4.71 0.35
C GLY A 122 -22.19 4.30 -0.96
N HIS A 123 -22.49 4.98 -2.07
CA HIS A 123 -22.01 4.61 -3.41
C HIS A 123 -21.14 5.69 -4.06
N PHE A 124 -20.94 6.79 -3.36
CA PHE A 124 -20.10 7.91 -3.76
C PHE A 124 -19.29 8.36 -2.56
N LYS A 125 -17.97 8.30 -2.69
CA LYS A 125 -17.04 8.77 -1.67
C LYS A 125 -16.42 10.06 -2.16
N ASP A 126 -16.63 11.14 -1.42
CA ASP A 126 -15.96 12.41 -1.68
C ASP A 126 -14.50 12.33 -1.19
N ASP A 127 -13.71 13.34 -1.55
CA ASP A 127 -12.27 13.48 -1.27
C ASP A 127 -11.80 13.33 0.20
N GLY A 128 -12.72 13.23 1.17
CA GLY A 128 -12.42 13.11 2.60
C GLY A 128 -11.80 11.78 3.08
N GLY A 129 -11.49 10.83 2.20
CA GLY A 129 -10.85 9.55 2.57
C GLY A 129 -10.03 8.86 1.49
N LEU A 130 -10.19 9.25 0.23
CA LEU A 130 -9.31 8.92 -0.90
C LEU A 130 -8.95 10.27 -1.52
N GLU A 131 -7.72 10.49 -1.99
CA GLU A 131 -7.27 11.77 -2.59
C GLU A 131 -8.07 12.20 -3.84
N THR A 132 -9.04 11.39 -4.26
CA THR A 132 -9.93 11.62 -5.38
C THR A 132 -11.32 11.09 -5.06
N ALA A 133 -12.35 11.80 -5.51
CA ALA A 133 -13.73 11.33 -5.43
C ALA A 133 -13.91 10.04 -6.22
N CYS A 134 -14.60 9.06 -5.64
CA CYS A 134 -14.76 7.73 -6.21
C CYS A 134 -16.22 7.26 -6.21
N PHE A 135 -16.57 6.52 -7.26
CA PHE A 135 -17.82 5.76 -7.35
C PHE A 135 -17.58 4.35 -6.84
N SER A 136 -18.52 3.81 -6.07
CA SER A 136 -18.53 2.38 -5.84
C SER A 136 -18.92 1.63 -7.13
N SER A 137 -18.64 0.33 -7.22
CA SER A 137 -19.03 -0.49 -8.38
C SER A 137 -20.52 -0.37 -8.70
N GLN A 138 -21.39 -0.38 -7.68
CA GLN A 138 -22.82 -0.13 -7.88
C GLN A 138 -23.12 1.33 -8.21
N GLY A 139 -22.36 2.26 -7.62
CA GLY A 139 -22.53 3.69 -7.83
C GLY A 139 -22.28 4.13 -9.27
N VAL A 140 -21.19 3.67 -9.88
CA VAL A 140 -20.87 3.97 -11.28
C VAL A 140 -21.94 3.39 -12.20
N MET A 141 -22.45 2.21 -11.89
CA MET A 141 -23.48 1.56 -12.69
C MET A 141 -24.82 2.30 -12.63
N LYS A 142 -25.22 2.76 -11.43
CA LYS A 142 -26.40 3.63 -11.26
C LYS A 142 -26.23 4.95 -12.01
N TYR A 143 -25.05 5.57 -11.92
CA TYR A 143 -24.75 6.80 -12.63
C TYR A 143 -24.84 6.62 -14.15
N LEU A 144 -24.15 5.62 -14.70
CA LEU A 144 -24.17 5.30 -16.13
C LEU A 144 -25.57 4.91 -16.62
N ALA A 145 -26.35 4.18 -15.81
CA ALA A 145 -27.74 3.86 -16.16
C ALA A 145 -28.65 5.10 -16.28
N SER A 146 -28.28 6.22 -15.63
CA SER A 146 -29.04 7.47 -15.72
C SER A 146 -28.75 8.27 -17.00
N LEU A 147 -27.69 7.94 -17.73
CA LEU A 147 -27.30 8.59 -18.98
C LEU A 147 -27.79 7.77 -20.18
N LYS A 148 -28.19 8.46 -21.26
CA LYS A 148 -28.79 7.82 -22.45
C LYS A 148 -27.83 7.71 -23.64
N GLU A 149 -26.64 8.27 -23.53
CA GLU A 149 -25.63 8.34 -24.59
C GLU A 149 -25.06 6.95 -24.92
N GLU A 150 -24.67 6.72 -26.18
CA GLU A 150 -24.12 5.42 -26.62
C GLU A 150 -22.75 5.15 -25.99
N GLU A 151 -21.93 6.19 -25.82
CA GLU A 151 -20.61 6.12 -25.15
C GLU A 151 -20.75 5.62 -23.70
N THR A 152 -21.79 6.07 -23.00
CA THR A 152 -22.11 5.59 -21.65
C THR A 152 -22.39 4.08 -21.66
N ARG A 153 -23.14 3.57 -22.66
CA ARG A 153 -23.43 2.13 -22.77
C ARG A 153 -22.18 1.32 -23.11
N ALA A 154 -21.27 1.88 -23.91
CA ALA A 154 -19.99 1.24 -24.22
C ALA A 154 -19.12 1.13 -22.96
N LEU A 155 -18.97 2.23 -22.21
CA LEU A 155 -18.23 2.25 -20.95
C LEU A 155 -18.84 1.28 -19.92
N ARG A 156 -20.17 1.28 -19.80
CA ARG A 156 -20.90 0.35 -18.92
C ARG A 156 -20.61 -1.12 -19.27
N ARG A 157 -20.74 -1.49 -20.54
CA ARG A 157 -20.48 -2.87 -21.01
C ARG A 157 -19.03 -3.28 -20.77
N TRP A 158 -18.10 -2.35 -20.95
CA TRP A 158 -16.68 -2.58 -20.70
C TRP A 158 -16.41 -2.84 -19.21
N LEU A 159 -16.97 -2.02 -18.31
CA LEU A 159 -16.87 -2.23 -16.86
C LEU A 159 -17.43 -3.60 -16.45
N GLU A 160 -18.64 -3.94 -16.91
CA GLU A 160 -19.32 -5.21 -16.60
C GLU A 160 -18.55 -6.44 -17.08
N ARG A 161 -17.93 -6.38 -18.27
CA ARG A 161 -17.34 -7.56 -18.92
C ARG A 161 -15.85 -7.73 -18.71
N GLN A 162 -15.11 -6.63 -18.61
CA GLN A 162 -13.65 -6.65 -18.60
C GLN A 162 -13.08 -6.29 -17.24
N VAL A 163 -13.73 -5.40 -16.50
CA VAL A 163 -13.16 -4.85 -15.28
C VAL A 163 -13.64 -5.62 -14.05
N PHE A 164 -14.95 -5.63 -13.79
CA PHE A 164 -15.48 -6.27 -12.58
C PHE A 164 -15.16 -7.77 -12.45
N PRO A 165 -15.23 -8.59 -13.52
CA PRO A 165 -14.89 -10.01 -13.42
C PRO A 165 -13.40 -10.28 -13.17
N VAL A 166 -12.52 -9.34 -13.52
CA VAL A 166 -11.08 -9.44 -13.25
C VAL A 166 -10.81 -9.08 -11.79
N ILE A 167 -11.44 -8.01 -11.30
CA ILE A 167 -11.31 -7.58 -9.91
C ILE A 167 -11.83 -8.65 -8.95
N GLU A 168 -12.99 -9.27 -9.23
CA GLU A 168 -13.52 -10.33 -8.35
C GLU A 168 -12.56 -11.52 -8.28
N ARG A 169 -11.95 -11.92 -9.41
CA ARG A 169 -10.93 -12.98 -9.44
C ARG A 169 -9.69 -12.64 -8.61
N HIS A 170 -9.25 -11.38 -8.64
CA HIS A 170 -8.15 -10.94 -7.78
C HIS A 170 -8.55 -11.00 -6.30
N ARG A 171 -9.77 -10.58 -5.96
CA ARG A 171 -10.29 -10.62 -4.59
C ARG A 171 -10.39 -12.05 -4.04
N GLU A 172 -10.87 -12.99 -4.86
CA GLU A 172 -10.91 -14.41 -4.52
C GLU A 172 -9.49 -14.97 -4.26
N SER A 173 -8.52 -14.65 -5.13
CA SER A 173 -7.13 -15.09 -5.00
C SER A 173 -6.46 -14.56 -3.73
N ASP A 174 -6.68 -13.29 -3.39
CA ASP A 174 -6.10 -12.67 -2.20
C ASP A 174 -6.70 -13.28 -0.92
N HIS A 175 -8.02 -13.52 -0.92
CA HIS A 175 -8.72 -14.17 0.20
C HIS A 175 -8.24 -15.62 0.41
N ASP A 176 -8.02 -16.38 -0.67
CA ASP A 176 -7.50 -17.75 -0.59
C ASP A 176 -6.05 -17.79 -0.09
N THR A 177 -5.23 -16.83 -0.49
CA THR A 177 -3.85 -16.69 -0.01
C THR A 177 -3.82 -16.39 1.48
N TYR A 178 -4.66 -15.47 1.95
CA TYR A 178 -4.79 -15.16 3.38
C TYR A 178 -5.29 -16.36 4.19
N ARG A 179 -6.27 -17.11 3.65
CA ARG A 179 -6.81 -18.32 4.28
C ARG A 179 -5.74 -19.40 4.45
N ARG A 180 -4.90 -19.64 3.44
CA ARG A 180 -3.80 -20.61 3.51
C ARG A 180 -2.79 -20.24 4.60
N HIS A 181 -2.35 -18.98 4.62
CA HIS A 181 -1.42 -18.51 5.65
C HIS A 181 -1.98 -18.64 7.07
N LYS A 182 -3.28 -18.36 7.28
CA LYS A 182 -3.91 -18.50 8.60
C LYS A 182 -4.00 -19.96 9.07
N LEU A 183 -4.22 -20.90 8.16
CA LEU A 183 -4.28 -22.33 8.46
C LEU A 183 -2.89 -22.90 8.80
N ASP A 184 -1.84 -22.43 8.16
CA ASP A 184 -0.46 -22.89 8.44
C ASP A 184 0.08 -22.39 9.80
N THR A 185 -0.39 -21.24 10.29
CA THR A 185 0.01 -20.70 11.61
C THR A 185 -0.84 -21.21 12.79
N GLY A 186 -2.00 -21.82 12.53
CA GLY A 186 -2.95 -22.26 13.57
C GLY A 186 -2.95 -23.77 13.87
N GLY A 187 -2.04 -24.53 13.26
CA GLY A 187 -1.99 -26.01 13.32
C GLY A 187 -1.09 -26.61 14.41
N GLY A 188 -0.81 -25.89 15.49
CA GLY A 188 -0.12 -26.42 16.68
C GLY A 188 -1.00 -26.25 17.91
N ASP A 189 -1.24 -27.34 18.63
CA ASP A 189 -1.97 -27.43 19.90
C ASP A 189 -3.51 -27.37 19.84
N ILE A 190 -4.10 -28.45 19.31
CA ILE A 190 -5.25 -29.05 19.99
C ILE A 190 -4.77 -30.40 20.50
N SER A 191 -4.16 -30.38 21.69
CA SER A 191 -3.96 -31.58 22.48
C SER A 191 -5.31 -31.98 23.07
N ASP A 192 -5.84 -33.10 22.59
CA ASP A 192 -6.94 -33.82 23.21
C ASP A 192 -6.55 -34.17 24.67
N THR A 193 -6.95 -33.34 25.62
CA THR A 193 -7.14 -33.78 27.01
C THR A 193 -8.56 -34.29 27.13
N ASN A 194 -8.73 -35.58 26.80
CA ASN A 194 -9.75 -36.41 27.41
C ASN A 194 -9.31 -36.66 28.86
N ASP A 195 -10.08 -36.13 29.81
CA ASP A 195 -10.29 -36.70 31.15
C ASP A 195 -11.75 -36.45 31.56
#